data_AF-A0A7W2YAC4-F1
#
_entry.id   AF-A0A7W2YAC4-F1
#
_cell.length_a   1.000
_cell.length_b   1.000
_cell.length_c   1.000
_cell.angle_alpha   90.00
_cell.angle_beta   90.00
_cell.angle_gamma   90.00
#
_symmetry.space_group_name_H-M   'P 1'
#
loop_
_entity.id
_entity.type
_entity.pdbx_description
1 polymer ?
#
loop_
_entity_poly.entity_id
_entity_poly.type
_entity_poly.pdbx_seq_one_letter_code
_entity_poly.pdbx_strand_id
1 'polypeptide(L)'
;MIVIIFISLIAISIYFKVRYNQAITKAQEFCHLNKLDLFGVTYESSSHIHKDFNFMSKLWSGNAIKDISDERLKLELLNARKLFQLQLLFGFLTFLSVVTNGFFSA
;
A
#
# COMPACT_ATOMS: atom_id res chain seq x y z
N MET A 1 -20.10 -7.27 20.29
CA MET A 1 -20.23 -6.40 19.08
C MET A 1 -18.91 -5.73 18.71
N ILE A 2 -18.26 -5.01 19.64
CA ILE A 2 -16.98 -4.32 19.40
C ILE A 2 -15.86 -5.27 18.92
N VAL A 3 -15.74 -6.46 19.51
CA VAL A 3 -14.77 -7.48 19.08
C VAL A 3 -14.98 -7.90 17.61
N ILE A 4 -16.24 -8.02 17.17
CA ILE A 4 -16.59 -8.40 15.80
C ILE A 4 -16.20 -7.27 14.82
N ILE A 5 -16.48 -6.02 15.20
CA ILE A 5 -16.06 -4.83 14.42
C ILE A 5 -14.54 -4.80 14.27
N PHE A 6 -13.81 -5.00 15.38
CA PHE A 6 -12.35 -5.03 15.39
C PHE A 6 -11.78 -6.12 14.46
N ILE A 7 -12.26 -7.36 14.58
CA ILE A 7 -11.83 -8.47 13.71
C ILE A 7 -12.15 -8.17 12.25
N SER A 8 -13.30 -7.55 11.96
CA SER A 8 -13.70 -7.19 10.60
C SER A 8 -12.77 -6.13 10.00
N LEU A 9 -12.40 -5.10 10.78
CA LEU A 9 -11.46 -4.06 10.34
C LEU A 9 -10.06 -4.64 10.08
N ILE A 10 -9.60 -5.57 10.91
CA ILE A 10 -8.35 -6.30 10.68
C ILE A 10 -8.41 -7.08 9.37
N ALA A 11 -9.48 -7.85 9.15
CA ALA A 11 -9.64 -8.66 7.94
C ALA A 11 -9.61 -7.77 6.69
N ILE A 12 -10.27 -6.61 6.72
CA ILE A 12 -10.26 -5.63 5.63
C ILE A 12 -8.86 -5.04 5.43
N SER A 13 -8.15 -4.69 6.50
CA SER A 13 -6.78 -4.19 6.42
C SER A 13 -5.82 -5.23 5.80
N ILE A 14 -5.95 -6.50 6.19
CA ILE A 14 -5.16 -7.61 5.63
C ILE A 14 -5.51 -7.81 4.15
N TYR A 15 -6.79 -7.75 3.78
CA TYR A 15 -7.22 -7.84 2.39
C TYR A 15 -6.54 -6.78 1.52
N PHE A 16 -6.54 -5.52 1.95
CA PHE A 16 -5.88 -4.44 1.20
C PHE A 16 -4.36 -4.61 1.16
N LYS A 17 -3.73 -5.10 2.23
CA LYS A 17 -2.30 -5.42 2.25
C LYS A 17 -1.95 -6.49 1.21
N VAL A 18 -2.72 -7.58 1.12
CA VAL A 18 -2.49 -8.63 0.12
C VAL A 18 -2.63 -8.09 -1.30
N ARG A 19 -3.67 -7.31 -1.56
CA ARG A 19 -3.89 -6.66 -2.86
C ARG A 19 -2.77 -5.69 -3.22
N TYR A 20 -2.30 -4.90 -2.25
CA TYR A 20 -1.18 -3.98 -2.42
C TYR A 20 0.09 -4.73 -2.83
N ASN A 21 0.44 -5.81 -2.11
CA ASN A 21 1.60 -6.61 -2.42
C ASN A 21 1.54 -7.18 -3.84
N GLN A 22 0.36 -7.64 -4.29
CA GLN A 22 0.15 -8.12 -5.65
C GLN A 22 0.37 -7.02 -6.69
N ALA A 23 -0.13 -5.80 -6.44
CA ALA A 23 0.06 -4.66 -7.35
C ALA A 23 1.55 -4.26 -7.46
N ILE A 24 2.28 -4.24 -6.34
CA ILE A 24 3.72 -3.94 -6.33
C ILE A 24 4.53 -5.01 -7.04
N THR A 25 4.23 -6.30 -6.83
CA THR A 25 4.91 -7.38 -7.56
C THR A 25 4.68 -7.26 -9.06
N LYS A 26 3.44 -7.00 -9.50
CA LYS A 26 3.15 -6.77 -10.92
C LYS A 26 3.90 -5.56 -11.49
N ALA A 27 3.93 -4.44 -10.77
CA ALA A 27 4.67 -3.25 -11.18
C ALA A 27 6.17 -3.55 -11.31
N GLN A 28 6.74 -4.30 -10.37
CA GLN A 28 8.14 -4.68 -10.38
C GLN A 28 8.48 -5.64 -11.52
N GLU A 29 7.67 -6.67 -11.76
CA GLU A 29 7.83 -7.58 -12.90
C GLU A 29 7.76 -6.82 -14.23
N PHE A 30 6.80 -5.90 -14.36
CA PHE A 30 6.68 -5.06 -15.55
C PHE A 30 7.91 -4.16 -15.75
N CYS A 31 8.40 -3.53 -14.68
CA CYS A 31 9.63 -2.74 -14.71
C CYS A 31 10.85 -3.58 -15.11
N HIS A 32 10.98 -4.77 -14.55
CA HIS A 32 12.10 -5.67 -14.86
C HIS A 32 12.09 -6.12 -16.33
N LEU A 33 10.92 -6.49 -16.86
CA LEU A 33 10.76 -6.92 -18.26
C LEU A 33 11.06 -5.78 -19.25
N ASN A 34 10.66 -4.55 -18.92
CA ASN A 34 10.81 -3.39 -19.80
C ASN A 34 12.05 -2.53 -19.48
N LYS A 35 12.90 -2.96 -18.53
CA LYS A 35 14.06 -2.22 -18.01
C LYS A 35 13.71 -0.77 -17.61
N LEU A 36 12.57 -0.63 -16.92
CA LEU A 36 12.08 0.65 -16.40
C LEU A 36 12.47 0.81 -14.93
N ASP A 37 12.76 2.05 -14.55
CA ASP A 37 13.03 2.40 -13.15
C ASP A 37 11.76 2.81 -12.41
N LEU A 38 11.65 2.39 -11.15
CA LEU A 38 10.62 2.85 -10.24
C LEU A 38 11.17 4.04 -9.45
N PHE A 39 10.69 5.24 -9.79
CA PHE A 39 11.11 6.49 -9.15
C PHE A 39 12.63 6.74 -9.15
N GLY A 40 13.32 6.29 -10.21
CA GLY A 40 14.77 6.41 -10.38
C GLY A 40 15.59 5.29 -9.74
N VAL A 41 14.95 4.20 -9.30
CA VAL A 41 15.61 3.03 -8.73
C VAL A 41 15.15 1.76 -9.45
N THR A 42 16.11 0.93 -9.85
CA THR A 42 15.85 -0.42 -10.35
C THR A 42 15.78 -1.39 -9.18
N TYR A 43 14.65 -2.07 -8.99
CA TYR A 43 14.49 -3.05 -7.93
C TYR A 43 14.56 -4.48 -8.49
N GLU A 44 15.51 -5.27 -7.99
CA GLU A 44 15.66 -6.68 -8.35
C GLU A 44 14.48 -7.56 -7.92
N SER A 45 13.78 -7.17 -6.85
CA SER A 45 12.62 -7.89 -6.35
C SER A 45 11.63 -6.97 -5.66
N SER A 46 10.36 -7.39 -5.63
CA SER A 46 9.33 -6.70 -4.86
C SER A 46 9.68 -6.60 -3.37
N SER A 47 10.44 -7.56 -2.81
CA SER A 47 10.85 -7.52 -1.39
C SER A 47 11.73 -6.30 -1.04
N HIS A 48 12.55 -5.83 -1.98
CA HIS A 48 13.37 -4.63 -1.79
C HIS A 48 12.49 -3.38 -1.79
N ILE A 49 11.47 -3.34 -2.63
CA ILE A 49 10.47 -2.24 -2.67
C ILE A 49 9.74 -2.12 -1.32
N HIS A 50 9.36 -3.25 -0.71
CA HIS A 50 8.65 -3.25 0.58
C HIS A 50 9.51 -2.79 1.76
N LYS A 51 10.85 -2.77 1.61
CA LYS A 51 11.76 -2.27 2.64
C LYS A 51 12.19 -0.82 2.39
N ASP A 52 11.88 -0.28 1.22
CA ASP A 52 12.28 1.05 0.83
C ASP A 52 11.27 2.10 1.29
N PHE A 53 11.62 2.83 2.34
CA PHE A 53 10.82 3.92 2.88
C PHE A 53 10.65 5.09 1.89
N ASN A 54 11.68 5.38 1.09
CA ASN A 54 11.60 6.44 0.08
C ASN A 54 10.59 6.07 -1.00
N PHE A 55 10.57 4.79 -1.42
CA PHE A 55 9.54 4.31 -2.32
C PHE A 55 8.14 4.51 -1.75
N MET A 56 7.90 4.07 -0.50
CA MET A 56 6.59 4.21 0.14
C MET A 56 6.16 5.67 0.28
N SER A 57 7.10 6.56 0.65
CA SER A 57 6.86 7.99 0.75
C SER A 57 6.49 8.62 -0.60
N LYS A 58 7.25 8.28 -1.66
CA LYS A 58 6.96 8.73 -3.02
C LYS A 58 5.61 8.20 -3.51
N LEU A 59 5.32 6.91 -3.27
CA LEU A 59 4.05 6.29 -3.61
C LEU A 59 2.87 6.98 -2.90
N TRP A 60 3.02 7.28 -1.60
CA TRP A 60 2.02 7.99 -0.81
C TRP A 60 1.74 9.40 -1.35
N SER A 61 2.81 10.18 -1.58
CA SER A 61 2.70 11.55 -2.13
C SER A 61 2.04 11.54 -3.51
N GLY A 62 2.33 10.52 -4.32
CA GLY A 62 1.86 10.38 -5.70
C GLY A 62 2.47 11.37 -6.69
N ASN A 63 3.37 12.26 -6.26
CA ASN A 63 4.02 13.23 -7.15
C ASN A 63 4.87 12.50 -8.18
N ALA A 64 5.71 11.57 -7.72
CA ALA A 64 6.61 10.80 -8.58
C ALA A 64 5.88 9.85 -9.56
N ILE A 65 4.57 9.58 -9.36
CA ILE A 65 3.76 8.77 -10.29
C ILE A 65 3.33 9.60 -11.51
N LYS A 66 3.22 10.93 -11.36
CA LYS A 66 2.79 11.81 -12.45
C LYS A 66 3.83 11.87 -13.57
N ASP A 67 5.11 11.78 -13.20
CA ASP A 67 6.27 11.92 -14.09
C ASP A 67 6.62 10.61 -14.83
N ILE A 68 5.87 9.53 -14.59
CA ILE A 68 6.07 8.24 -15.28
C ILE A 68 5.45 8.31 -16.67
N SER A 69 6.27 8.02 -17.68
CA SER A 69 5.90 8.03 -19.10
C SER A 69 5.02 6.84 -19.50
N ASP A 70 5.24 5.66 -18.92
CA ASP A 70 4.48 4.46 -19.23
C ASP A 70 3.11 4.47 -18.53
N GLU A 71 2.02 4.55 -19.32
CA GLU A 71 0.65 4.61 -18.81
C GLU A 71 0.24 3.35 -18.02
N ARG A 72 0.73 2.17 -18.43
CA ARG A 72 0.37 0.90 -17.77
C ARG A 72 1.00 0.82 -16.40
N LEU A 73 2.28 1.17 -16.29
CA LEU A 73 3.00 1.26 -15.02
C LEU A 73 2.36 2.31 -14.10
N LYS A 74 2.00 3.47 -14.67
CA LYS A 74 1.33 4.56 -13.95
C LYS A 74 0.00 4.09 -13.34
N LEU A 75 -0.82 3.35 -14.09
CA LEU A 75 -2.08 2.79 -13.59
C LEU A 75 -1.86 1.79 -12.45
N GLU A 76 -0.89 0.89 -12.59
CA GLU A 76 -0.57 -0.08 -11.52
C GLU A 76 -0.07 0.63 -10.25
N LEU A 77 0.75 1.68 -10.38
CA LEU A 77 1.22 2.46 -9.24
C LEU A 77 0.12 3.32 -8.60
N LEU A 78 -0.81 3.87 -9.39
CA LEU A 78 -1.99 4.55 -8.85
C LEU A 78 -2.89 3.59 -8.08
N ASN A 79 -3.07 2.38 -8.60
CA ASN A 79 -3.81 1.33 -7.91
C ASN A 79 -3.10 0.91 -6.61
N ALA A 80 -1.78 0.67 -6.67
CA ALA A 80 -0.97 0.36 -5.50
C ALA A 80 -1.05 1.48 -4.44
N ARG A 81 -0.98 2.75 -4.85
CA ARG A 81 -1.17 3.90 -3.96
C ARG A 81 -2.54 3.88 -3.26
N LYS A 82 -3.61 3.65 -4.01
CA LYS A 82 -4.97 3.57 -3.44
C LYS A 82 -5.08 2.45 -2.42
N LEU A 83 -4.55 1.28 -2.73
CA LEU A 83 -4.54 0.12 -1.84
C LEU A 83 -3.69 0.39 -0.58
N PHE A 84 -2.54 1.05 -0.75
CA PHE A 84 -1.67 1.49 0.34
C PHE A 84 -2.38 2.48 1.28
N GLN A 85 -3.13 3.43 0.74
CA GLN A 85 -3.93 4.37 1.52
C GLN A 85 -5.08 3.68 2.27
N LEU A 86 -5.77 2.75 1.62
CA LEU A 86 -6.88 2.01 2.23
C LEU A 86 -6.39 1.12 3.38
N GLN A 87 -5.30 0.36 3.22
CA GLN A 87 -4.77 -0.44 4.33
C GLN A 87 -4.40 0.42 5.54
N LEU A 88 -3.86 1.62 5.32
CA LEU A 88 -3.50 2.53 6.42
C LEU A 88 -4.73 3.10 7.11
N LEU A 89 -5.76 3.48 6.33
CA LEU A 89 -7.04 3.93 6.88
C LEU A 89 -7.68 2.84 7.75
N PHE A 90 -7.78 1.62 7.25
CA PHE A 90 -8.39 0.52 8.00
C PHE A 90 -7.54 0.07 9.19
N GLY A 91 -6.21 0.12 9.07
CA GLY A 91 -5.30 -0.07 10.21
C GLY A 91 -5.51 0.99 11.29
N PHE A 92 -5.67 2.25 10.89
CA PHE A 92 -5.97 3.35 11.82
C PHE A 92 -7.34 3.21 12.47
N LEU A 93 -8.39 2.85 11.71
CA LEU A 93 -9.72 2.57 12.27
C LEU A 93 -9.70 1.38 13.25
N THR A 94 -8.90 0.36 12.97
CA THR A 94 -8.68 -0.76 13.88
C THR A 94 -8.09 -0.28 15.20
N PHE A 95 -7.07 0.57 15.16
CA PHE A 95 -6.47 1.18 16.35
C PHE A 95 -7.48 2.04 17.13
N LEU A 96 -8.21 2.93 16.43
CA LEU A 96 -9.25 3.77 17.04
C LEU A 96 -10.34 2.94 17.73
N SER A 97 -10.72 1.80 17.16
CA SER A 97 -11.71 0.90 17.78
C SER A 97 -11.23 0.37 19.13
N VAL A 98 -9.93 0.15 19.32
CA VAL A 98 -9.37 -0.32 20.60
C VAL A 98 -9.29 0.84 21.59
N VAL A 99 -8.79 1.99 21.15
CA VAL A 99 -8.65 3.19 21.99
C VAL A 99 -10.00 3.64 22.53
N THR A 100 -11.00 3.77 21.67
CA THR A 100 -12.36 4.17 22.08
C THR A 100 -12.98 3.16 23.05
N ASN A 101 -12.81 1.86 22.82
CA ASN A 101 -13.27 0.83 23.76
C ASN A 101 -12.59 0.95 25.13
N GLY A 102 -11.29 1.28 25.17
CA GLY A 102 -10.55 1.53 26.41
C GLY A 102 -11.11 2.73 27.18
N PHE A 103 -11.52 3.80 26.49
CA PHE A 103 -12.15 4.97 27.12
C PHE A 103 -13.57 4.71 27.64
N PHE A 104 -14.39 3.93 26.92
CA PHE A 104 -15.77 3.63 27.35
C PHE A 104 -15.87 2.53 28.41
N SER A 105 -14.81 1.72 28.59
CA SER A 105 -14.76 0.66 29.59
C SER A 105 -14.04 1.07 30.88
N ALA A 106 -13.52 2.30 30.94
CA ALA A 106 -12.89 2.92 32.11
C ALA A 106 -13.90 3.78 32.88
#